data_AF-A0A6P0IT01-F1
#
_entry.id   AF-A0A6P0IT01-F1
#
_cell.length_a   1.000
_cell.length_b   1.000
_cell.length_c   1.000
_cell.angle_alpha   90.00
_cell.angle_beta   90.00
_cell.angle_gamma   90.00
#
_symmetry.space_group_name_H-M   'P 1'
#
loop_
_entity.id
_entity.type
_entity.pdbx_description
1 polymer ?
#
loop_
_entity_poly.entity_id
_entity_poly.type
_entity_poly.pdbx_seq_one_letter_code
_entity_poly.pdbx_strand_id
1 'polypeptide(L)'
;MVGGMSRIDRDVPPYMLVEGNPSRVRSLNLIGLKRAGLTTGEIRQLKNVFRKLYLSGEPFTQALQTLELPPDNPHVQHLHQFLQLSLMEGRRGLIPGRR
;
A
#
# COMPACT_ATOMS: atom_id res chain seq x y z
N MET A 1 -5.65 -6.66 4.28
CA MET A 1 -6.21 -7.28 5.50
C MET A 1 -6.53 -6.17 6.47
N VAL A 2 -7.70 -6.23 7.10
CA VAL A 2 -8.16 -5.23 8.07
C VAL A 2 -8.25 -5.90 9.44
N GLY A 3 -7.58 -5.34 10.45
CA GLY A 3 -7.66 -5.81 11.82
C GLY A 3 -9.06 -5.62 12.41
N GLY A 4 -9.44 -6.47 13.38
CA GLY A 4 -10.71 -6.31 14.09
C GLY A 4 -10.85 -4.93 14.74
N MET A 5 -12.09 -4.45 14.86
CA MET A 5 -12.43 -3.15 15.47
C MET A 5 -11.73 -1.93 14.81
N SER A 6 -11.26 -2.07 13.57
CA SER A 6 -10.63 -0.96 12.85
C SER A 6 -11.67 -0.05 12.23
N ARG A 7 -11.58 1.25 12.49
CA ARG A 7 -12.44 2.24 11.85
C ARG A 7 -11.88 2.59 10.47
N ILE A 8 -12.45 2.02 9.41
CA ILE A 8 -12.08 2.30 8.02
C ILE A 8 -12.98 3.42 7.48
N ASP A 9 -12.41 4.59 7.23
CA ASP A 9 -13.11 5.77 6.71
C ASP A 9 -12.65 6.19 5.30
N ARG A 10 -11.58 5.57 4.79
CA ARG A 10 -10.90 5.83 3.51
C ARG A 10 -10.46 4.53 2.84
N ASP A 11 -9.90 4.63 1.63
CA ASP A 11 -9.48 3.48 0.85
C ASP A 11 -8.30 2.73 1.51
N VAL A 12 -8.43 1.40 1.62
CA VAL A 12 -7.38 0.50 2.11
C VAL A 12 -6.53 0.05 0.93
N PRO A 13 -5.24 0.40 0.85
CA PRO A 13 -4.43 0.01 -0.29
C PRO A 13 -4.26 -1.52 -0.40
N PRO A 14 -4.18 -2.07 -1.62
CA PRO A 14 -3.90 -3.48 -1.87
C PRO A 14 -2.64 -3.95 -1.15
N TYR A 15 -2.62 -5.23 -0.78
CA TYR A 15 -1.48 -5.90 -0.13
C TYR A 15 -1.13 -5.37 1.26
N MET A 16 -1.81 -4.34 1.77
CA MET A 16 -1.52 -3.75 3.07
C MET A 16 -2.25 -4.46 4.23
N LEU A 17 -1.68 -4.28 5.42
CA LEU A 17 -2.30 -4.53 6.71
C LEU A 17 -2.68 -3.17 7.31
N VAL A 18 -3.98 -2.99 7.57
CA VAL A 18 -4.55 -1.79 8.19
C VAL A 18 -5.20 -2.17 9.50
N GLU A 19 -4.94 -1.40 10.55
CA GLU A 19 -5.60 -1.60 11.84
C GLU A 19 -5.77 -0.30 12.63
N GLY A 20 -6.66 -0.33 13.63
CA GLY A 20 -6.80 0.70 14.67
C GLY A 20 -8.02 1.60 14.51
N ASN A 21 -8.23 2.46 15.52
CA ASN A 21 -9.29 3.46 15.54
C ASN A 21 -8.74 4.77 16.17
N PRO A 22 -8.24 5.73 15.37
CA PRO A 22 -8.30 5.80 13.91
C PRO A 22 -7.33 4.83 13.23
N SER A 23 -7.73 4.25 12.10
CA SER A 23 -6.96 3.21 11.42
C SER A 23 -5.75 3.76 10.66
N ARG A 24 -4.69 2.95 10.54
CA ARG A 24 -3.44 3.28 9.84
C ARG A 24 -2.93 2.09 9.04
N VAL A 25 -2.26 2.36 7.91
CA VAL A 25 -1.44 1.36 7.23
C VAL A 25 -0.24 1.03 8.14
N ARG A 26 -0.10 -0.24 8.50
CA ARG A 26 0.96 -0.74 9.39
C ARG A 26 2.14 -1.32 8.63
N SER A 27 1.85 -2.18 7.66
CA SER A 27 2.82 -2.98 6.94
C SER A 27 2.18 -3.63 5.71
N LEU A 28 2.96 -4.39 4.96
CA LEU A 28 2.41 -5.37 4.01
C LEU A 28 1.79 -6.56 4.76
N ASN A 29 0.69 -7.08 4.25
CA ASN A 29 0.11 -8.35 4.66
C ASN A 29 0.94 -9.54 4.14
N LEU A 30 2.17 -9.70 4.67
CA LEU A 30 3.12 -10.71 4.20
C LEU A 30 2.55 -12.14 4.30
N ILE A 31 1.70 -12.42 5.29
CA ILE A 31 1.04 -13.72 5.42
C ILE A 31 0.09 -13.95 4.25
N GLY A 32 -0.76 -12.97 3.94
CA GLY A 32 -1.67 -13.05 2.79
C GLY A 32 -0.94 -13.17 1.46
N LEU A 33 0.15 -12.41 1.28
CA LEU A 33 0.96 -12.49 0.05
C LEU A 33 1.59 -13.87 -0.13
N LYS A 34 2.17 -14.45 0.94
CA LYS A 34 2.72 -15.81 0.90
C LYS A 34 1.66 -16.87 0.61
N ARG A 35 0.46 -16.74 1.21
CA ARG A 35 -0.67 -17.64 0.96
C ARG A 35 -1.23 -17.52 -0.45
N ALA A 36 -1.15 -16.34 -1.04
CA ALA A 36 -1.53 -16.09 -2.44
C ALA A 36 -0.48 -16.60 -3.44
N GLY A 37 0.62 -17.19 -2.99
CA GLY A 37 1.64 -17.79 -3.85
C GLY A 37 2.61 -16.80 -4.48
N LEU A 38 2.65 -15.54 -4.03
CA LEU A 38 3.63 -14.57 -4.53
C LEU A 38 5.05 -15.04 -4.23
N THR A 39 5.90 -14.93 -5.23
CA THR A 39 7.32 -15.29 -5.12
C THR A 39 8.06 -14.34 -4.19
N THR A 40 9.21 -14.80 -3.69
CA THR A 40 10.09 -13.96 -2.87
C THR A 40 10.53 -12.69 -3.61
N GLY A 41 10.71 -12.76 -4.94
CA GLY A 41 11.06 -11.61 -5.79
C GLY A 41 9.94 -10.56 -5.82
N GLU A 42 8.71 -10.99 -6.07
CA GLU A 42 7.55 -10.07 -6.11
C GLU A 42 7.29 -9.42 -4.75
N ILE A 43 7.38 -10.21 -3.66
CA ILE A 43 7.25 -9.69 -2.30
C ILE A 43 8.38 -8.69 -1.99
N ARG A 44 9.61 -8.95 -2.45
CA ARG A 44 10.74 -8.03 -2.25
C ARG A 44 10.51 -6.70 -2.96
N GLN A 45 10.01 -6.71 -4.19
CA GLN A 45 9.70 -5.48 -4.91
C GLN A 45 8.55 -4.72 -4.23
N LEU A 46 7.48 -5.40 -3.79
CA LEU A 46 6.43 -4.77 -2.98
C LEU A 46 6.96 -4.14 -1.68
N LYS A 47 7.93 -4.78 -1.01
CA LYS A 47 8.59 -4.22 0.18
C LYS A 47 9.36 -2.94 -0.14
N ASN A 48 10.03 -2.88 -1.28
CA ASN A 48 10.75 -1.69 -1.71
C ASN A 48 9.78 -0.53 -1.97
N VAL A 49 8.68 -0.80 -2.67
CA VAL A 49 7.59 0.16 -2.89
C VAL A 49 7.01 0.65 -1.56
N PHE A 50 6.72 -0.25 -0.62
CA PHE A 50 6.22 0.12 0.70
C PHE A 50 7.17 1.06 1.44
N ARG A 51 8.48 0.76 1.42
CA ARG A 51 9.51 1.61 2.04
C ARG A 51 9.55 3.00 1.42
N LYS A 52 9.54 3.09 0.09
CA LYS A 52 9.52 4.37 -0.63
C LYS A 52 8.29 5.20 -0.27
N LEU A 53 7.11 4.57 -0.21
CA LEU A 53 5.85 5.27 0.04
C LEU A 53 5.62 5.68 1.51
N TYR A 54 6.02 4.84 2.47
CA TYR A 54 5.63 5.03 3.88
C TYR A 54 6.80 5.27 4.83
N LEU A 55 8.04 4.99 4.43
CA LEU A 55 9.22 5.04 5.31
C LEU A 55 10.37 5.93 4.80
N SER A 56 10.24 6.54 3.63
CA SER A 56 11.28 7.39 3.03
C SER A 56 11.40 8.78 3.68
N GLY A 57 10.36 9.21 4.40
CA GLY A 57 10.23 10.58 4.90
C GLY A 57 9.81 11.60 3.84
N GLU A 58 9.72 11.20 2.57
CA GLU A 58 9.21 12.05 1.50
C GLU A 58 7.68 12.22 1.60
N PRO A 59 7.12 13.33 1.13
CA PRO A 59 5.68 13.47 0.92
C PRO A 59 5.14 12.31 0.08
N PHE A 60 4.04 11.70 0.51
CA PHE A 60 3.48 10.50 -0.14
C PHE A 60 3.22 10.69 -1.64
N THR A 61 2.72 11.85 -2.04
CA THR A 61 2.46 12.20 -3.45
C THR A 61 3.74 12.25 -4.28
N GLN A 62 4.82 12.79 -3.72
CA GLN A 62 6.14 12.82 -4.37
C GLN A 62 6.74 11.42 -4.47
N ALA A 63 6.64 10.63 -3.40
CA ALA A 63 7.09 9.24 -3.40
C ALA A 63 6.34 8.39 -4.42
N LEU A 64 5.03 8.65 -4.62
CA LEU A 64 4.21 7.98 -5.62
C LEU A 64 4.59 8.38 -7.04
N GLN A 65 4.85 9.66 -7.30
CA GLN A 65 5.26 10.15 -8.62
C GLN A 65 6.65 9.65 -9.04
N THR A 66 7.56 9.49 -8.07
CA THR A 66 8.93 9.01 -8.31
C THR A 66 9.09 7.50 -8.15
N LEU A 67 7.98 6.76 -8.06
CA LEU A 67 8.01 5.33 -7.87
C LEU A 67 8.46 4.62 -9.16
N GLU A 68 9.57 3.89 -9.09
CA GLU A 68 9.98 3.00 -10.18
C GLU A 68 9.05 1.78 -10.24
N LEU A 69 8.46 1.55 -11.42
CA LEU A 69 7.52 0.45 -11.66
C LEU A 69 8.26 -0.69 -12.38
N PRO A 70 8.54 -1.82 -11.70
CA PRO A 70 9.12 -2.98 -12.34
C PRO A 70 8.12 -3.53 -13.38
N PRO A 71 8.52 -3.66 -14.67
CA PRO A 71 7.63 -4.17 -15.70
C PRO A 71 7.28 -5.66 -15.47
N ASP A 72 8.12 -6.37 -14.73
CA ASP A 72 8.05 -7.79 -14.40
C ASP A 72 7.17 -8.11 -13.18
N ASN A 73 6.49 -7.11 -12.58
CA ASN A 73 5.65 -7.34 -11.41
C ASN A 73 4.27 -6.67 -11.52
N PRO A 74 3.24 -7.45 -11.91
CA PRO A 74 1.88 -6.93 -12.06
C PRO A 74 1.28 -6.45 -10.74
N HIS A 75 1.75 -6.96 -9.59
CA HIS A 75 1.25 -6.54 -8.29
C HIS A 75 1.65 -5.11 -7.93
N VAL A 76 2.88 -4.70 -8.29
CA VAL A 76 3.33 -3.32 -8.10
C VAL A 76 2.56 -2.37 -9.00
N GLN A 77 2.33 -2.76 -10.26
CA GLN A 77 1.53 -1.97 -11.21
C GLN A 77 0.09 -1.79 -10.72
N HIS A 78 -0.53 -2.88 -10.25
CA HIS A 78 -1.87 -2.83 -9.66
C HIS A 78 -1.92 -1.94 -8.42
N LEU A 79 -0.93 -2.03 -7.52
CA LEU A 79 -0.84 -1.13 -6.37
C LEU A 79 -0.77 0.33 -6.82
N HIS A 80 0.16 0.64 -7.72
CA HIS A 80 0.36 2.00 -8.21
C HIS A 80 -0.92 2.58 -8.84
N GLN A 81 -1.58 1.81 -9.71
CA GLN A 81 -2.84 2.20 -10.33
C GLN A 81 -3.93 2.46 -9.28
N PHE A 82 -4.09 1.57 -8.30
CA PHE A 82 -5.06 1.75 -7.22
C PHE A 82 -4.81 3.04 -6.44
N LEU A 83 -3.54 3.32 -6.10
CA LEU A 83 -3.16 4.52 -5.36
C LEU A 83 -3.51 5.79 -6.14
N GLN A 84 -3.24 5.83 -7.44
CA GLN A 84 -3.61 6.95 -8.30
C GLN A 84 -5.13 7.15 -8.36
N LEU A 85 -5.89 6.06 -8.58
CA LEU A 85 -7.36 6.12 -8.63
C LEU A 85 -7.97 6.59 -7.31
N SER A 86 -7.40 6.19 -6.18
CA SER A 86 -7.87 6.58 -4.84
C SER A 86 -7.64 8.07 -4.53
N LEU A 87 -6.73 8.73 -5.26
CA LEU A 87 -6.42 10.15 -5.14
C LEU A 87 -7.21 11.04 -6.12
N MET A 88 -8.06 10.46 -6.97
CA MET A 88 -8.91 11.22 -7.88
C MET A 88 -9.97 12.04 -7.13
N GLU A 89 -10.45 13.10 -7.78
CA GLU A 89 -11.54 13.92 -7.28
C GLU A 89 -12.80 13.08 -7.02
N GLY A 90 -13.51 13.38 -5.93
CA GLY A 90 -14.68 12.63 -5.49
C GLY A 90 -14.38 11.35 -4.67
N ARG A 91 -13.11 10.96 -4.50
CA ARG A 91 -12.69 9.89 -3.59
C ARG A 91 -12.36 10.43 -2.20
N ARG A 92 -12.44 9.57 -1.18
CA ARG A 92 -12.06 9.91 0.21
C ARG A 92 -10.55 9.90 0.46
N GLY A 93 -9.75 9.51 -0.53
CA GLY A 93 -8.31 9.32 -0.39
C GLY A 93 -7.94 8.00 0.28
N LEU A 94 -6.67 7.87 0.63
CA LEU A 94 -6.09 6.67 1.23
C LEU A 94 -6.09 6.73 2.76
N ILE A 95 -6.19 5.55 3.40
CA ILE A 95 -5.82 5.41 4.82
C ILE A 95 -4.35 5.85 4.98
N PRO A 96 -4.05 6.78 5.91
CA PRO A 96 -2.70 7.26 6.09
C PRO A 96 -1.76 6.19 6.66
N GLY A 97 -0.48 6.31 6.33
CA GLY A 97 0.58 5.53 6.96
C GLY A 97 0.72 5.80 8.45
N ARG A 98 1.27 4.83 9.18
CA ARG A 98 1.75 5.05 10.54
C ARG A 98 2.90 6.07 10.49
N ARG A 99 2.75 7.20 11.17
CA ARG A 99 3.88 8.09 11.51
C ARG A 99 4.70 7.46 12.63
#